data_AF-A0A182IE05-F1
#
_entry.id   AF-A0A182IE05-F1
#
_cell.length_a   1.000
_cell.length_b   1.000
_cell.length_c   1.000
_cell.angle_alpha   90.00
_cell.angle_beta   90.00
_cell.angle_gamma   90.00
#
_symmetry.space_group_name_H-M   'P 1'
#
loop_
_entity.id
_entity.type
_entity.pdbx_description
1 polymer ?
#
loop_
_entity_poly.entity_id
_entity_poly.type
_entity_poly.pdbx_seq_one_letter_code
_entity_poly.pdbx_strand_id
1 'polypeptide(L)'
;MASRQDKTKRETNAPPPDSSAARSSSAGVCKPGKQTRNPYLNFLRDFRRKNCHLPVVEVVRQGAAQWRHMTDEQKLPYVKIAFYTPLKRRRCPVCPTMPGRRMGQVAMKQRRRRRSNAHRMPKSGRNQVKKEKPSSG
;
A
#
# COMPACT_ATOMS: atom_id res chain seq x y z
N MET A 1 -39.16 11.02 -54.94
CA MET A 1 -38.60 9.66 -54.84
C MET A 1 -37.28 9.62 -55.61
N ALA A 2 -36.16 9.37 -54.92
CA ALA A 2 -34.86 8.89 -55.43
C ALA A 2 -33.85 9.11 -54.29
N SER A 3 -33.71 8.15 -53.39
CA SER A 3 -32.76 7.04 -53.41
C SER A 3 -31.36 7.45 -52.92
N ARG A 4 -30.94 6.69 -51.90
CA ARG A 4 -29.74 6.82 -51.08
C ARG A 4 -28.49 6.56 -51.92
N GLN A 5 -27.41 7.30 -51.66
CA GLN A 5 -26.06 6.75 -51.80
C GLN A 5 -25.18 7.16 -50.62
N ASP A 6 -24.59 6.12 -50.07
CA ASP A 6 -23.66 6.01 -48.97
C ASP A 6 -22.27 6.51 -49.37
N LYS A 7 -21.57 7.22 -48.48
CA LYS A 7 -20.12 7.36 -48.60
C LYS A 7 -19.46 7.35 -47.22
N THR A 8 -19.21 6.13 -46.78
CA THR A 8 -18.09 5.77 -45.90
C THR A 8 -16.84 6.64 -46.12
N LYS A 9 -16.36 7.30 -45.04
CA LYS A 9 -14.94 7.65 -44.90
C LYS A 9 -14.48 7.26 -43.50
N ARG A 10 -13.93 6.05 -43.42
CA ARG A 10 -13.04 5.59 -42.38
C ARG A 10 -11.73 6.35 -42.54
N GLU A 11 -11.33 7.14 -41.55
CA GLU A 11 -9.94 7.57 -41.43
C GLU A 11 -9.44 7.25 -40.02
N THR A 12 -8.81 6.10 -39.95
CA THR A 12 -8.01 5.56 -38.85
C THR A 12 -6.80 6.48 -38.63
N ASN A 13 -6.79 7.25 -37.54
CA ASN A 13 -5.57 7.82 -36.99
C ASN A 13 -5.14 6.97 -35.79
N ALA A 14 -4.48 5.86 -36.10
CA ALA A 14 -3.73 5.08 -35.12
C ALA A 14 -2.34 5.74 -34.95
N PRO A 15 -1.94 6.17 -33.75
CA PRO A 15 -0.55 6.58 -33.52
C PRO A 15 0.39 5.35 -33.57
N PRO A 16 1.65 5.55 -34.00
CA PRO A 16 2.60 4.47 -34.29
C PRO A 16 3.03 3.69 -33.04
N PRO A 17 3.42 2.41 -33.18
CA PRO A 17 3.97 1.60 -32.11
C PRO A 17 5.49 1.73 -32.04
N ASP A 18 6.00 2.78 -31.38
CA ASP A 18 7.43 2.86 -31.09
C ASP A 18 7.78 2.24 -29.73
N SER A 19 8.49 1.12 -29.88
CA SER A 19 9.23 0.37 -28.89
C SER A 19 10.31 1.22 -28.23
N SER A 20 10.27 1.36 -26.90
CA SER A 20 11.46 1.30 -26.02
C SER A 20 11.12 1.78 -24.60
N ALA A 21 10.52 0.90 -23.79
CA ALA A 21 10.63 1.02 -22.35
C ALA A 21 10.54 -0.36 -21.71
N ALA A 22 11.44 -1.25 -22.11
CA ALA A 22 11.87 -2.36 -21.27
C ALA A 22 12.57 -1.76 -20.03
N ARG A 23 11.80 -1.16 -19.12
CA ARG A 23 12.27 -0.81 -17.79
C ARG A 23 12.26 -2.11 -17.01
N SER A 24 13.44 -2.70 -16.93
CA SER A 24 13.89 -3.75 -16.01
C SER A 24 12.80 -4.16 -15.04
N SER A 25 12.16 -5.28 -15.34
CA SER A 25 11.26 -5.97 -14.42
C SER A 25 12.06 -6.42 -13.21
N SER A 26 12.30 -5.51 -12.26
CA SER A 26 12.65 -5.90 -10.91
C SER A 26 11.52 -6.81 -10.47
N ALA A 27 11.81 -8.09 -10.30
CA ALA A 27 10.92 -9.15 -9.84
C ALA A 27 10.51 -8.92 -8.37
N GLY A 28 10.04 -7.71 -8.06
CA GLY A 28 9.39 -7.37 -6.83
C GLY A 28 7.97 -7.90 -6.92
N VAL A 29 7.67 -8.89 -6.06
CA VAL A 29 6.35 -9.43 -5.75
C VAL A 29 5.24 -8.48 -6.17
N CYS A 30 4.39 -8.90 -7.09
CA CYS A 30 3.24 -8.16 -7.56
C CYS A 30 2.46 -7.56 -6.36
N LYS A 31 2.54 -6.23 -6.16
CA LYS A 31 1.89 -5.53 -5.03
C LYS A 31 0.59 -4.86 -5.47
N PRO A 32 -0.54 -5.58 -5.63
CA PRO A 32 -1.75 -5.07 -6.25
C PRO A 32 -2.43 -3.93 -5.48
N GLY A 33 -2.06 -3.70 -4.22
CA GLY A 33 -2.60 -2.62 -3.38
C GLY A 33 -3.70 -3.07 -2.42
N LYS A 34 -4.25 -2.10 -1.68
CA LYS A 34 -5.28 -2.33 -0.65
C LYS A 34 -6.68 -2.34 -1.28
N GLN A 35 -7.65 -2.95 -0.59
CA GLN A 35 -9.07 -2.77 -0.94
C GLN A 35 -9.47 -1.30 -0.76
N THR A 36 -10.32 -0.82 -1.66
CA THR A 36 -10.78 0.56 -1.68
C THR A 36 -12.30 0.61 -1.80
N ARG A 37 -12.88 1.78 -1.59
CA ARG A 37 -14.29 2.05 -1.86
C ARG A 37 -14.62 2.28 -3.34
N ASN A 38 -13.63 2.21 -4.22
CA ASN A 38 -13.87 2.31 -5.65
C ASN A 38 -13.90 0.89 -6.25
N PRO A 39 -15.04 0.44 -6.80
CA PRO A 39 -15.15 -0.90 -7.37
C PRO A 39 -14.18 -1.12 -8.54
N TYR A 40 -13.96 -0.10 -9.37
CA TYR A 40 -13.00 -0.18 -10.49
C TYR A 40 -11.57 -0.41 -9.99
N LEU A 41 -11.15 0.28 -8.92
CA LEU A 41 -9.81 0.04 -8.35
C LEU A 41 -9.69 -1.35 -7.71
N ASN A 42 -10.78 -1.89 -7.15
CA ASN A 42 -10.79 -3.27 -6.65
C ASN A 42 -10.68 -4.28 -7.79
N PHE A 43 -11.30 -4.01 -8.94
CA PHE A 43 -11.09 -4.78 -10.15
C PHE A 43 -9.64 -4.71 -10.64
N LEU A 44 -9.07 -3.51 -10.78
CA LEU A 44 -7.67 -3.35 -11.21
C LEU A 44 -6.69 -4.06 -10.28
N ARG A 45 -7.01 -4.14 -8.98
CA ARG A 45 -6.23 -4.90 -8.01
C ARG A 45 -6.17 -6.38 -8.39
N ASP A 46 -7.30 -6.99 -8.75
CA ASP A 46 -7.35 -8.40 -9.13
C ASP A 46 -6.84 -8.61 -10.56
N PHE A 47 -7.09 -7.68 -11.48
CA PHE A 47 -6.51 -7.67 -12.82
C PHE A 47 -4.98 -7.63 -12.76
N ARG A 48 -4.41 -6.82 -11.87
CA ARG A 48 -2.96 -6.76 -11.64
C ARG A 48 -2.40 -8.06 -11.09
N ARG A 49 -3.12 -8.76 -10.20
CA ARG A 49 -2.69 -10.08 -9.67
C ARG A 49 -2.59 -11.13 -10.77
N LYS A 50 -3.46 -11.08 -11.76
CA LYS A 50 -3.45 -11.99 -12.92
C LYS A 50 -2.37 -11.60 -13.93
N ASN A 51 -2.09 -10.30 -14.04
CA ASN A 51 -1.17 -9.72 -15.01
C ASN A 51 0.07 -9.10 -14.36
N CYS A 52 0.71 -9.83 -13.44
CA CYS A 52 1.83 -9.31 -12.65
C CYS A 52 3.10 -9.02 -13.46
N HIS A 53 3.23 -9.62 -14.65
CA HIS A 53 4.32 -9.40 -15.58
C HIS A 53 4.16 -8.08 -16.35
N LEU A 54 2.95 -7.52 -16.41
CA LEU A 54 2.69 -6.27 -17.11
C LEU A 54 3.14 -5.06 -16.27
N PRO A 55 3.70 -4.02 -16.91
CA PRO A 55 3.92 -2.75 -16.25
C PRO A 55 2.58 -2.13 -15.83
N VAL A 56 2.60 -1.36 -14.74
CA VAL A 56 1.37 -0.79 -14.14
C VAL A 56 0.55 0.02 -15.15
N VAL A 57 1.21 0.73 -16.08
CA VAL A 57 0.54 1.49 -17.13
C VAL A 57 -0.31 0.59 -18.03
N GLU A 58 0.23 -0.56 -18.43
CA GLU A 58 -0.48 -1.52 -19.28
C GLU A 58 -1.59 -2.24 -18.52
N VAL A 59 -1.36 -2.56 -17.24
CA VAL A 59 -2.41 -3.07 -16.34
C VAL A 59 -3.61 -2.13 -16.31
N VAL A 60 -3.38 -0.82 -16.21
CA VAL A 60 -4.45 0.19 -16.18
C VAL A 60 -5.12 0.31 -17.54
N ARG A 61 -4.35 0.37 -18.64
CA ARG A 61 -4.90 0.49 -20.01
C ARG A 61 -5.80 -0.69 -20.36
N GLN A 62 -5.27 -1.91 -20.26
CA GLN A 62 -5.99 -3.14 -20.61
C GLN A 62 -7.14 -3.40 -19.62
N GLY A 63 -6.90 -3.20 -18.33
CA GLY A 63 -7.94 -3.33 -17.31
C GLY A 63 -9.08 -2.33 -17.50
N ALA A 64 -8.80 -1.08 -17.88
CA ALA A 64 -9.83 -0.09 -18.19
C ALA A 64 -10.68 -0.48 -19.39
N ALA A 65 -10.08 -1.10 -20.42
CA ALA A 65 -10.80 -1.60 -21.57
C ALA A 65 -11.70 -2.79 -21.15
N GLN A 66 -11.18 -3.76 -20.41
CA GLN A 66 -11.97 -4.90 -19.95
C GLN A 66 -13.12 -4.49 -19.04
N TRP A 67 -12.88 -3.58 -18.09
CA TRP A 67 -13.91 -3.09 -17.17
C TRP A 67 -15.11 -2.45 -17.89
N ARG A 68 -14.86 -1.73 -18.99
CA ARG A 68 -15.92 -1.13 -19.81
C ARG A 68 -16.82 -2.17 -20.47
N HIS A 69 -16.27 -3.34 -20.83
CA HIS A 69 -17.00 -4.43 -21.46
C HIS A 69 -17.63 -5.42 -20.46
N MET A 70 -17.38 -5.26 -19.16
CA MET A 70 -17.99 -6.11 -18.15
C MET A 70 -19.46 -5.77 -17.92
N THR A 71 -20.29 -6.79 -17.76
CA THR A 71 -21.69 -6.65 -17.34
C THR A 71 -21.79 -6.24 -15.88
N ASP A 72 -22.96 -5.77 -15.45
CA ASP A 72 -23.19 -5.35 -14.07
C ASP A 72 -23.04 -6.51 -13.09
N GLU A 73 -23.43 -7.72 -13.49
CA GLU A 73 -23.23 -8.96 -12.72
C GLU A 73 -21.74 -9.25 -12.50
N GLN A 74 -20.91 -9.05 -13.51
CA GLN A 74 -19.46 -9.22 -13.41
C GLN A 74 -18.82 -8.13 -12.55
N LYS A 75 -19.39 -6.93 -12.52
CA LYS A 75 -18.95 -5.81 -11.68
C LYS A 75 -19.41 -5.95 -10.23
N LEU A 76 -20.52 -6.65 -9.98
CA LEU A 76 -21.18 -6.77 -8.69
C LEU A 76 -20.26 -7.23 -7.54
N PRO A 77 -19.35 -8.22 -7.71
CA PRO A 77 -18.41 -8.58 -6.65
C PRO A 77 -17.54 -7.40 -6.18
N TYR A 78 -17.10 -6.56 -7.12
CA TYR A 78 -16.26 -5.40 -6.81
C TYR A 78 -17.06 -4.25 -6.17
N VAL A 79 -18.34 -4.11 -6.55
CA VAL A 79 -19.30 -3.21 -5.91
C VAL A 79 -19.54 -3.61 -4.46
N LYS A 80 -19.77 -4.91 -4.19
CA LYS A 80 -19.89 -5.44 -2.82
C LYS A 80 -18.64 -5.12 -1.99
N ILE A 81 -17.45 -5.40 -2.52
CA ILE A 81 -16.18 -5.07 -1.83
C ILE A 81 -16.10 -3.58 -1.53
N ALA A 82 -16.42 -2.72 -2.51
CA ALA A 82 -16.40 -1.28 -2.35
C ALA A 82 -17.37 -0.79 -1.28
N PHE A 83 -18.58 -1.36 -1.23
CA PHE A 83 -19.62 -1.03 -0.27
C PHE A 83 -19.21 -1.38 1.16
N TYR A 84 -18.70 -2.60 1.39
CA TYR A 84 -18.28 -3.06 2.72
C TYR A 84 -16.89 -2.55 3.15
N THR A 85 -16.12 -1.94 2.26
CA THR A 85 -14.81 -1.38 2.63
C THR A 85 -14.99 -0.18 3.58
N PRO A 86 -14.43 -0.23 4.81
CA PRO A 86 -14.64 0.82 5.80
C PRO A 86 -14.20 2.21 5.32
N LEU A 87 -15.00 3.21 5.68
CA LEU A 87 -14.62 4.61 5.52
C LEU A 87 -13.36 4.90 6.35
N LYS A 88 -12.27 5.25 5.69
CA LYS A 88 -11.16 5.91 6.38
C LYS A 88 -11.66 7.27 6.82
N ARG A 89 -11.80 7.46 8.14
CA ARG A 89 -12.02 8.79 8.72
C ARG A 89 -10.88 9.69 8.21
N ARG A 90 -11.22 10.65 7.34
CA ARG A 90 -10.26 11.70 6.99
C ARG A 90 -10.01 12.46 8.29
N ARG A 91 -8.74 12.61 8.66
CA ARG A 91 -8.38 13.53 9.73
C ARG A 91 -8.82 14.90 9.24
N CYS A 92 -9.74 15.55 9.95
CA CYS A 92 -10.10 16.90 9.56
C CYS A 92 -8.85 17.77 9.78
N PRO A 93 -8.40 18.51 8.76
CA PRO A 93 -7.15 19.27 8.83
C PRO A 93 -7.24 20.42 9.86
N VAL A 94 -8.46 20.78 10.27
CA VAL A 94 -8.77 21.94 11.12
C VAL A 94 -8.99 21.57 12.60
N CYS A 95 -9.23 20.30 12.91
CA CYS A 95 -9.54 19.85 14.27
C CYS A 95 -8.39 18.96 14.80
N PRO A 96 -7.50 19.50 15.67
CA PRO A 96 -6.33 18.78 16.17
C PRO A 96 -6.66 17.72 17.24
N THR A 97 -7.93 17.51 17.57
CA THR A 97 -8.30 16.74 18.76
C THR A 97 -8.71 15.32 18.39
N MET A 98 -7.70 14.45 18.28
CA MET A 98 -7.65 13.17 19.00
C MET A 98 -6.29 12.52 18.69
N PRO A 99 -5.38 12.37 19.67
CA PRO A 99 -4.09 11.71 19.49
C PRO A 99 -4.27 10.18 19.40
N GLY A 100 -5.09 9.71 18.46
CA GLY A 100 -5.22 8.31 18.13
C GLY A 100 -3.93 7.81 17.50
N ARG A 101 -3.12 7.09 18.30
CA ARG A 101 -2.00 6.20 17.92
C ARG A 101 -0.58 6.77 17.85
N ARG A 102 -0.32 8.09 17.86
CA ARG A 102 1.07 8.60 17.94
C ARG A 102 1.65 8.56 19.36
N MET A 103 0.86 8.93 20.37
CA MET A 103 1.30 8.93 21.78
C MET A 103 1.64 7.52 22.30
N GLY A 104 0.93 6.48 21.86
CA GLY A 104 1.24 5.09 22.22
C GLY A 104 2.57 4.58 21.63
N GLN A 105 2.96 5.05 20.44
CA GLN A 105 4.21 4.61 19.80
C GLN A 105 5.44 5.22 20.46
N VAL A 106 5.39 6.49 20.87
CA VAL A 106 6.52 7.14 21.57
C VAL A 106 6.70 6.55 22.97
N ALA A 107 5.62 6.32 23.72
CA ALA A 107 5.67 5.68 25.03
C ALA A 107 6.16 4.23 24.94
N MET A 108 5.70 3.45 23.95
CA MET A 108 6.16 2.08 23.74
C MET A 108 7.63 2.02 23.28
N LYS A 109 8.08 2.97 22.45
CA LYS A 109 9.49 3.08 22.00
C LYS A 109 10.41 3.49 23.15
N GLN A 110 9.97 4.39 24.05
CA GLN A 110 10.70 4.71 25.28
C GLN A 110 10.78 3.51 26.24
N ARG A 111 9.68 2.76 26.44
CA ARG A 111 9.71 1.53 27.26
C ARG A 111 10.66 0.46 26.69
N ARG A 112 10.67 0.25 25.37
CA ARG A 112 11.62 -0.67 24.72
C ARG A 112 13.07 -0.21 24.93
N ARG A 113 13.36 1.08 24.74
CA ARG A 113 14.70 1.65 24.99
C ARG A 113 15.14 1.48 26.44
N ARG A 114 14.26 1.74 27.42
CA ARG A 114 14.57 1.54 28.85
C ARG A 114 14.87 0.06 29.16
N ARG A 115 14.08 -0.87 28.61
CA ARG A 115 14.27 -2.32 28.83
C ARG A 115 15.58 -2.83 28.22
N SER A 116 15.94 -2.36 27.03
CA SER A 116 17.23 -2.67 26.40
C SER A 116 18.42 -2.03 27.12
N ASN A 117 18.25 -0.83 27.69
CA ASN A 117 19.31 -0.16 28.44
C ASN A 117 19.56 -0.83 29.81
N ALA A 118 18.50 -1.32 30.47
CA ALA A 118 18.61 -2.08 31.71
C ALA A 118 19.34 -3.42 31.54
N HIS A 119 19.24 -4.07 30.38
CA HIS A 119 20.00 -5.29 30.06
C HIS A 119 21.48 -5.03 29.71
N ARG A 120 21.86 -3.78 29.44
CA ARG A 120 23.23 -3.38 29.08
C ARG A 120 24.06 -2.84 30.24
N MET A 121 23.48 -2.70 31.43
CA MET A 121 24.24 -2.25 32.61
C MET A 121 25.16 -3.38 33.11
N PRO A 122 26.49 -3.17 33.16
CA PRO A 122 27.38 -4.10 33.85
C PRO A 122 27.03 -4.10 35.34
N LYS A 123 27.02 -5.29 35.98
CA LYS A 123 27.00 -5.40 37.44
C LYS A 123 28.33 -4.87 37.99
N SER A 124 28.43 -3.56 38.14
CA SER A 124 29.60 -2.91 38.74
C SER A 124 29.57 -3.11 40.26
N GLY A 125 30.49 -3.97 40.73
CA GLY A 125 31.27 -3.78 41.96
C GLY A 125 30.52 -3.56 43.27
N ARG A 126 30.13 -4.64 43.95
CA ARG A 126 29.94 -4.62 45.41
C ARG A 126 31.32 -4.62 46.06
N ASN A 127 31.84 -3.43 46.38
CA ASN A 127 33.09 -3.26 47.12
C ASN A 127 33.04 -4.03 48.45
N GLN A 128 33.96 -5.00 48.61
CA GLN A 128 34.28 -5.58 49.91
C GLN A 128 35.11 -4.56 50.70
N VAL A 129 34.55 -4.05 51.80
CA VAL A 129 35.34 -3.28 52.77
C VAL A 129 36.14 -4.28 53.61
N LYS A 130 37.42 -4.42 53.27
CA LYS A 130 38.44 -5.12 54.06
C LYS A 130 38.65 -4.33 55.35
N LYS A 131 38.06 -4.78 56.47
CA LYS A 131 38.40 -4.27 57.81
C LYS A 131 39.62 -5.02 58.32
N GLU A 132 40.74 -4.32 58.34
CA GLU A 132 42.00 -4.81 58.91
C GLU A 132 41.88 -4.95 60.44
N LYS A 133 42.48 -6.02 60.98
CA LYS A 133 42.68 -6.23 62.41
C LYS A 133 43.92 -5.44 62.88
N PRO A 134 43.89 -4.78 64.03
CA PRO A 134 45.11 -4.53 64.79
C PRO A 134 45.27 -5.55 65.93
N SER A 135 46.50 -6.04 66.03
CA SER A 135 47.05 -6.90 67.06
C SER A 135 47.40 -6.10 68.33
N SER A 136 47.27 -6.78 69.46
CA SER A 136 47.71 -6.57 70.84
C SER A 136 48.52 -5.32 71.24
N GLY A 137 48.10 -4.76 72.38
CA GLY A 137 48.98 -4.26 73.44
C GLY A 137 48.55 -4.92 74.75
#